data_AF-A0A931QF60-F1
#
_entry.id   AF-A0A931QF60-F1
#
_cell.length_a   1.000
_cell.length_b   1.000
_cell.length_c   1.000
_cell.angle_alpha   90.00
_cell.angle_beta   90.00
_cell.angle_gamma   90.00
#
_symmetry.space_group_name_H-M   'P 1'
#
loop_
_entity.id
_entity.type
_entity.pdbx_description
1 polymer ?
#
loop_
_entity_poly.entity_id
_entity_poly.type
_entity_poly.pdbx_seq_one_letter_code
_entity_poly.pdbx_strand_id
1 'polypeptide(L)'
;MMRRAIFLPGLFAILLTMISMAFLPATSSRAAESAPPPGPDRVSTITVDYTAYEWWMAAWRKNSVACSIIVDHEGQPTLGEVYRDCNAAVYNTWKTQKPCIDNICAGYYLYLVQTRKSQREMTVKLPPPTVTLSLENCAPVSRSGTNICESTPTLVLTGQEPLPNERIRRIEGTMDGTPFTCDPICKLRLAPTDDNGVRLEFWAWSSYGDSSPVFTGQVRVAIADENNPDQYSWYVDVLSSQWQGVPNASCSETWGTFPPVGGPPDWLSTPKDPSELSSDIPYNYLSANLILQGVVDASGCPDGGLLPDGGANQCGLDAARSQVDAWQNQFDSLILDTSQNTGVPAKLLKNLFARESQFWPGVFKASTDAGLGQLTENGADTALLWNPSFYNQYCPLVLSSESCSKGYLHLKEKDQLLLRQALVGSVNAACDNCPLGIDLSQANFSVAVFAQTLLASCEQTGQIIQNNTGQLPGDAASYEDLWKFTLVNYNAGAGCLGLAVNETWNAERKLTWDAMSTRFTDVCAPAANYVSDISK
;
A
#
# COMPACT_ATOMS: atom_id res chain seq x y z
N MET A 1 -59.53 26.30 85.40
CA MET A 1 -59.60 27.78 85.49
C MET A 1 -59.36 28.38 84.12
N MET A 2 -60.33 29.17 83.64
CA MET A 2 -60.26 30.24 82.64
C MET A 2 -58.85 30.73 82.21
N ARG A 3 -58.55 30.79 80.89
CA ARG A 3 -58.65 31.99 80.00
C ARG A 3 -57.93 31.78 78.65
N ARG A 4 -58.54 32.35 77.61
CA ARG A 4 -58.06 32.52 76.21
C ARG A 4 -57.11 33.74 76.09
N ALA A 5 -56.20 33.71 75.11
CA ALA A 5 -55.77 34.82 74.18
C ALA A 5 -54.58 34.29 73.32
N ILE A 6 -54.65 34.04 72.01
CA ILE A 6 -54.69 34.89 70.78
C ILE A 6 -53.38 35.67 70.48
N PHE A 7 -52.95 35.57 69.19
CA PHE A 7 -51.89 36.26 68.40
C PHE A 7 -50.49 35.60 68.43
N LEU A 8 -49.77 35.33 67.32
CA LEU A 8 -49.70 35.91 65.98
C LEU A 8 -48.91 34.94 65.04
N PRO A 9 -49.31 34.58 63.79
CA PRO A 9 -48.44 33.81 62.88
C PRO A 9 -47.91 34.73 61.78
N GLY A 10 -46.69 35.22 61.93
CA GLY A 10 -46.09 36.15 60.98
C GLY A 10 -44.57 36.20 61.06
N LEU A 11 -43.90 35.04 61.03
CA LEU A 11 -42.43 35.00 60.92
C LEU A 11 -41.82 33.68 60.42
N PHE A 12 -42.64 32.69 60.04
CA PHE A 12 -42.12 31.36 59.64
C PHE A 12 -42.04 31.12 58.12
N ALA A 13 -42.42 32.10 57.29
CA ALA A 13 -42.45 31.94 55.83
C ALA A 13 -41.18 32.43 55.10
N ILE A 14 -40.24 33.09 55.79
CA ILE A 14 -39.04 33.68 55.16
C ILE A 14 -37.78 32.83 55.40
N LEU A 15 -37.77 31.94 56.40
CA LEU A 15 -36.61 31.08 56.68
C LEU A 15 -36.59 29.76 55.90
N LEU A 16 -37.71 29.35 55.27
CA LEU A 16 -37.77 28.13 54.46
C LEU A 16 -37.47 28.32 52.97
N THR A 17 -37.39 29.57 52.48
CA THR A 17 -37.07 29.86 51.07
C THR A 17 -35.58 30.06 50.78
N MET A 18 -34.74 30.19 51.83
CA MET A 18 -33.28 30.38 51.67
C MET A 18 -32.45 29.08 51.76
N ILE A 19 -33.06 27.94 52.09
CA ILE A 19 -32.35 26.64 52.16
C ILE A 19 -32.57 25.80 50.88
N SER A 20 -33.52 26.15 50.02
CA SER A 20 -33.77 25.43 48.76
C SER A 20 -32.89 25.85 47.57
N MET A 21 -31.95 26.79 47.74
CA MET A 21 -31.01 27.20 46.67
C MET A 21 -29.62 26.54 46.74
N ALA A 22 -29.34 25.71 47.75
CA ALA A 22 -28.01 25.09 47.94
C ALA A 22 -27.88 23.67 47.36
N PHE A 23 -28.91 23.12 46.69
CA PHE A 23 -28.89 21.78 46.08
C PHE A 23 -29.32 21.81 44.61
N LEU A 24 -28.79 22.75 43.83
CA LEU A 24 -28.69 22.52 42.40
C LEU A 24 -27.53 21.54 42.18
N PRO A 25 -27.74 20.37 41.55
CA PRO A 25 -26.62 19.57 41.11
C PRO A 25 -25.76 20.45 40.22
N ALA A 26 -24.46 20.49 40.47
CA ALA A 26 -23.53 21.10 39.54
C ALA A 26 -23.80 20.46 38.19
N THR A 27 -24.38 21.22 37.25
CA THR A 27 -24.42 20.82 35.86
C THR A 27 -22.96 20.77 35.44
N SER A 28 -22.37 19.58 35.51
CA SER A 28 -21.18 19.26 34.76
C SER A 28 -21.53 19.61 33.32
N SER A 29 -21.00 20.73 32.84
CA SER A 29 -20.89 21.00 31.43
C SER A 29 -20.03 19.89 30.87
N ARG A 30 -20.66 18.75 30.52
CA ARG A 30 -20.08 17.83 29.56
C ARG A 30 -19.85 18.69 28.33
N ALA A 31 -18.58 18.91 27.99
CA ALA A 31 -18.24 19.32 26.65
C ALA A 31 -19.03 18.38 25.71
N ALA A 32 -19.83 18.97 24.82
CA ALA A 32 -20.55 18.18 23.84
C ALA A 32 -19.51 17.35 23.10
N GLU A 33 -19.60 16.03 23.19
CA GLU A 33 -18.93 15.14 22.25
C GLU A 33 -19.31 15.62 20.85
N SER A 34 -18.30 15.97 20.04
CA SER A 34 -18.51 16.37 18.66
C SER A 34 -19.30 15.26 17.96
N ALA A 35 -20.46 15.59 17.39
CA ALA A 35 -21.23 14.62 16.63
C ALA A 35 -20.33 14.00 15.55
N PRO A 36 -20.38 12.66 15.35
CA PRO A 36 -19.54 12.01 14.36
C PRO A 36 -19.78 12.63 12.97
N PRO A 37 -18.73 12.83 12.16
CA PRO A 37 -18.87 13.44 10.85
C PRO A 37 -19.82 12.62 9.98
N PRO A 38 -20.78 13.28 9.28
CA PRO A 38 -21.76 12.59 8.45
C PRO A 38 -21.12 11.92 7.22
N GLY A 39 -19.86 12.26 6.92
CA GLY A 39 -19.13 11.77 5.75
C GLY A 39 -19.44 12.57 4.48
N PRO A 40 -18.76 12.24 3.37
CA PRO A 40 -19.02 12.90 2.10
C PRO A 40 -20.29 12.35 1.45
N ASP A 41 -21.35 13.16 1.42
CA ASP A 41 -22.64 12.84 0.76
C ASP A 41 -23.01 13.93 -0.25
N ARG A 42 -22.07 14.22 -1.15
CA ARG A 42 -22.20 15.26 -2.18
C ARG A 42 -22.44 14.66 -3.55
N VAL A 43 -23.54 15.09 -4.16
CA VAL A 43 -23.93 14.68 -5.51
C VAL A 43 -24.42 15.88 -6.31
N SER A 44 -24.24 15.81 -7.63
CA SER A 44 -24.84 16.76 -8.56
C SER A 44 -25.70 16.01 -9.55
N THR A 45 -26.86 16.56 -9.88
CA THR A 45 -27.66 16.08 -11.00
C THR A 45 -27.13 16.69 -12.28
N ILE A 46 -26.74 15.85 -13.24
CA ILE A 46 -26.45 16.27 -14.61
C ILE A 46 -27.56 15.80 -15.53
N THR A 47 -27.90 16.62 -16.51
CA THR A 47 -28.81 16.23 -17.59
C THR A 47 -28.01 15.67 -18.73
N VAL A 48 -28.23 14.40 -19.05
CA VAL A 48 -27.59 13.72 -20.18
C VAL A 48 -28.57 13.65 -21.33
N ASP A 49 -28.21 14.27 -22.45
CA ASP A 49 -28.91 14.11 -23.71
C ASP A 49 -28.67 12.69 -24.25
N TYR A 50 -29.74 11.99 -24.57
CA TYR A 50 -29.67 10.70 -25.24
C TYR A 50 -30.69 10.63 -26.38
N THR A 51 -30.47 9.70 -27.31
CA THR A 51 -31.47 9.42 -28.35
C THR A 51 -32.33 8.27 -27.84
N ALA A 52 -33.61 8.53 -27.65
CA ALA A 52 -34.60 7.52 -27.29
C ALA A 52 -35.17 6.87 -28.55
N TYR A 53 -35.09 5.54 -28.65
CA TYR A 53 -35.70 4.74 -29.69
C TYR A 53 -36.93 4.04 -29.11
N GLU A 54 -38.12 4.46 -29.54
CA GLU A 54 -39.37 3.87 -29.10
C GLU A 54 -39.81 2.77 -30.07
N TRP A 55 -39.86 1.54 -29.56
CA TRP A 55 -40.26 0.35 -30.27
C TRP A 55 -41.62 -0.13 -29.78
N TRP A 56 -42.52 -0.43 -30.70
CA TRP A 56 -43.73 -1.18 -30.37
C TRP A 56 -43.48 -2.66 -30.60
N MET A 57 -43.85 -3.46 -29.60
CA MET A 57 -44.02 -4.90 -29.80
C MET A 57 -45.47 -5.17 -30.18
N ALA A 58 -45.71 -5.60 -31.42
CA ALA A 58 -47.06 -5.81 -31.95
C ALA A 58 -47.30 -7.27 -32.33
N ALA A 59 -48.53 -7.76 -32.10
CA ALA A 59 -48.90 -9.13 -32.41
C ALA A 59 -49.21 -9.30 -33.91
N TRP A 60 -48.55 -10.25 -34.58
CA TRP A 60 -48.72 -10.49 -36.03
C TRP A 60 -50.18 -10.71 -36.46
N ARG A 61 -50.98 -11.43 -35.67
CA ARG A 61 -52.36 -11.80 -36.05
C ARG A 61 -53.40 -10.72 -35.85
N LYS A 62 -53.21 -9.85 -34.86
CA LYS A 62 -54.22 -8.86 -34.44
C LYS A 62 -53.82 -7.43 -34.76
N ASN A 63 -52.57 -7.23 -35.21
CA ASN A 63 -51.94 -5.93 -35.41
C ASN A 63 -52.14 -4.98 -34.21
N SER A 64 -52.11 -5.56 -33.01
CA SER A 64 -52.33 -4.86 -31.76
C SER A 64 -51.01 -4.68 -31.03
N VAL A 65 -50.72 -3.47 -30.60
CA VAL A 65 -49.55 -3.15 -29.77
C VAL A 65 -49.72 -3.83 -28.41
N ALA A 66 -48.76 -4.67 -28.04
CA ALA A 66 -48.73 -5.38 -26.77
C ALA A 66 -48.01 -4.59 -25.68
N CYS A 67 -46.94 -3.87 -26.04
CA CYS A 67 -46.17 -2.97 -25.16
C CYS A 67 -45.36 -1.97 -26.01
N SER A 68 -44.97 -0.86 -25.39
CA SER A 68 -43.98 0.08 -25.92
C SER A 68 -42.70 -0.06 -25.11
N ILE A 69 -41.55 -0.08 -25.79
CA ILE A 69 -40.21 -0.27 -25.22
C ILE A 69 -39.38 0.93 -25.64
N ILE A 70 -38.77 1.61 -24.69
CA ILE A 70 -37.89 2.75 -24.97
C ILE A 70 -36.47 2.36 -24.59
N VAL A 71 -35.58 2.36 -25.58
CA VAL A 71 -34.15 2.07 -25.39
C VAL A 71 -33.30 3.28 -25.74
N ASP A 72 -32.12 3.39 -25.12
CA ASP A 72 -31.15 4.47 -25.31
C ASP A 72 -29.95 4.04 -26.19
N HIS A 73 -30.09 2.93 -26.91
CA HIS A 73 -29.08 2.41 -27.84
C HIS A 73 -29.66 2.14 -29.23
N GLU A 74 -28.80 2.13 -30.25
CA GLU A 74 -29.18 1.72 -31.60
C GLU A 74 -29.41 0.20 -31.68
N GLY A 75 -30.33 -0.21 -32.56
CA GLY A 75 -30.71 -1.61 -32.74
C GLY A 75 -32.01 -2.00 -32.02
N GLN A 76 -32.36 -3.28 -32.12
CA GLN A 76 -33.57 -3.82 -31.48
C GLN A 76 -33.38 -3.96 -29.96
N PRO A 77 -34.45 -3.78 -29.15
CA PRO A 77 -34.40 -4.04 -27.72
C PRO A 77 -33.88 -5.44 -27.37
N THR A 78 -33.04 -5.51 -26.36
CA THR A 78 -32.51 -6.74 -25.79
C THR A 78 -33.61 -7.53 -25.06
N LEU A 79 -33.36 -8.83 -24.81
CA LEU A 79 -34.29 -9.64 -24.02
C LEU A 79 -34.53 -9.07 -22.61
N GLY A 80 -33.53 -8.44 -22.00
CA GLY A 80 -33.67 -7.79 -20.69
C GLY A 80 -34.64 -6.62 -20.71
N GLU A 81 -34.58 -5.79 -21.76
CA GLU A 81 -35.48 -4.63 -21.93
C GLU A 81 -36.91 -5.06 -22.28
N VAL A 82 -37.06 -6.09 -23.12
CA VAL A 82 -38.37 -6.71 -23.36
C VAL A 82 -38.96 -7.25 -22.05
N TYR A 83 -38.15 -7.89 -21.20
CA TYR A 83 -38.62 -8.39 -19.91
C TYR A 83 -39.05 -7.26 -18.96
N ARG A 84 -38.30 -6.15 -18.95
CA ARG A 84 -38.56 -5.00 -18.10
C ARG A 84 -39.84 -4.25 -18.51
N ASP A 85 -40.00 -3.99 -19.80
CA ASP A 85 -41.02 -3.07 -20.31
C ASP A 85 -42.29 -3.80 -20.81
N CYS A 86 -42.23 -5.13 -21.00
CA CYS A 86 -43.38 -5.95 -21.38
C CYS A 86 -43.71 -6.96 -20.28
N ASN A 87 -44.97 -7.39 -20.20
CA ASN A 87 -45.38 -8.40 -19.22
C ASN A 87 -44.74 -9.78 -19.48
N ALA A 88 -44.74 -10.63 -18.45
CA ALA A 88 -44.10 -11.96 -18.49
C ALA A 88 -44.62 -12.87 -19.62
N ALA A 89 -45.90 -12.77 -20.00
CA ALA A 89 -46.46 -13.58 -21.08
C ALA A 89 -45.92 -13.16 -22.46
N VAL A 90 -45.82 -11.86 -22.69
CA VAL A 90 -45.23 -11.29 -23.92
C VAL A 90 -43.74 -11.65 -24.01
N TYR A 91 -42.99 -11.47 -22.91
CA TYR A 91 -41.57 -11.86 -22.86
C TYR A 91 -41.35 -13.34 -23.17
N ASN A 92 -42.08 -14.25 -22.52
CA ASN A 92 -41.92 -15.70 -22.72
C ASN A 92 -42.24 -16.11 -24.16
N THR A 93 -43.27 -15.49 -24.76
CA THR A 93 -43.61 -15.72 -26.17
C THR A 93 -42.53 -15.17 -27.10
N TRP A 94 -42.06 -13.94 -26.88
CA TRP A 94 -40.98 -13.31 -27.67
C TRP A 94 -39.67 -14.08 -27.61
N LYS A 95 -39.33 -14.64 -26.44
CA LYS A 95 -38.11 -15.45 -26.25
C LYS A 95 -38.16 -16.78 -27.00
N THR A 96 -39.34 -17.38 -27.12
CA THR A 96 -39.51 -18.76 -27.63
C THR A 96 -40.06 -18.83 -29.05
N GLN A 97 -40.59 -17.73 -29.57
CA GLN A 97 -41.17 -17.69 -30.92
C GLN A 97 -40.10 -17.98 -31.98
N LYS A 98 -40.52 -18.68 -33.04
CA LYS A 98 -39.67 -18.94 -34.20
C LYS A 98 -39.61 -17.68 -35.09
N PRO A 99 -38.51 -17.46 -35.84
CA PRO A 99 -38.44 -16.40 -36.83
C PRO A 99 -39.62 -16.45 -37.82
N CYS A 100 -40.18 -15.29 -38.14
CA CYS A 100 -41.26 -15.14 -39.10
C CYS A 100 -40.69 -15.11 -40.53
N ILE A 101 -40.95 -16.16 -41.32
CA ILE A 101 -40.43 -16.30 -42.70
C ILE A 101 -41.57 -16.32 -43.75
N ASP A 102 -42.81 -16.61 -43.33
CA ASP A 102 -43.99 -16.71 -44.20
C ASP A 102 -45.03 -15.61 -43.90
N ASN A 103 -46.05 -15.46 -44.76
CA ASN A 103 -47.09 -14.42 -44.61
C ASN A 103 -48.10 -14.65 -43.45
N ILE A 104 -47.96 -15.74 -42.67
CA ILE A 104 -48.85 -16.04 -41.53
C ILE A 104 -48.00 -16.33 -40.30
N CYS A 105 -47.67 -15.29 -39.54
CA CYS A 105 -46.82 -15.41 -38.36
C CYS A 105 -47.62 -15.43 -37.06
N ALA A 106 -47.14 -16.23 -36.11
CA ALA A 106 -47.62 -16.27 -34.73
C ALA A 106 -46.56 -15.60 -33.82
N GLY A 107 -47.02 -14.96 -32.75
CA GLY A 107 -46.16 -14.19 -31.85
C GLY A 107 -46.14 -12.70 -32.18
N TYR A 108 -45.01 -12.06 -31.97
CA TYR A 108 -44.84 -10.62 -32.04
C TYR A 108 -43.75 -10.21 -33.03
N TYR A 109 -43.76 -8.94 -33.44
CA TYR A 109 -42.66 -8.26 -34.12
C TYR A 109 -42.39 -6.92 -33.47
N LEU A 110 -41.19 -6.41 -33.69
CA LEU A 110 -40.77 -5.09 -33.25
C LEU A 110 -40.88 -4.10 -34.41
N TYR A 111 -41.50 -2.96 -34.14
CA TYR A 111 -41.60 -1.84 -35.07
C TYR A 111 -41.03 -0.60 -34.41
N LEU A 112 -40.00 0.01 -35.01
CA LEU A 112 -39.45 1.28 -34.55
C LEU A 112 -40.43 2.38 -34.93
N VAL A 113 -41.05 2.99 -33.93
CA VAL A 113 -42.15 3.93 -34.12
C VAL A 113 -41.64 5.36 -34.10
N GLN A 114 -40.68 5.64 -33.21
CA GLN A 114 -40.14 6.97 -33.06
C GLN A 114 -38.67 6.95 -32.66
N THR A 115 -37.92 7.91 -33.16
CA THR A 115 -36.62 8.30 -32.62
C THR A 115 -36.70 9.75 -32.18
N ARG A 116 -36.42 10.04 -30.91
CA ARG A 116 -36.46 11.40 -30.36
C ARG A 116 -35.26 11.70 -29.50
N LYS A 117 -34.81 12.96 -29.51
CA LYS A 117 -33.90 13.44 -28.48
C LYS A 117 -34.66 13.51 -27.16
N SER A 118 -34.05 12.98 -26.12
CA SER A 118 -34.60 12.97 -24.77
C SER A 118 -33.49 13.27 -23.78
N GLN A 119 -33.90 13.64 -22.57
CA GLN A 119 -33.00 14.02 -21.49
C GLN A 119 -33.33 13.12 -20.30
N ARG A 120 -32.28 12.63 -19.65
CA ARG A 120 -32.42 11.99 -18.35
C ARG A 120 -31.52 12.67 -17.34
N GLU A 121 -32.01 12.77 -16.12
CA GLU A 121 -31.22 13.21 -14.98
C GLU A 121 -30.39 12.04 -14.47
N MET A 122 -29.09 12.27 -14.31
CA MET A 122 -28.17 11.33 -13.70
C MET A 122 -27.49 12.00 -12.53
N THR A 123 -27.53 11.33 -11.38
CA THR A 123 -26.82 11.77 -10.17
C THR A 123 -25.36 11.33 -10.25
N VAL A 124 -24.43 12.28 -10.18
CA VAL A 124 -23.00 12.03 -10.20
C VAL A 124 -22.41 12.40 -8.85
N LYS A 125 -21.54 11.54 -8.32
CA LYS A 125 -20.79 11.81 -7.08
C LYS A 125 -19.72 12.88 -7.35
N LEU A 126 -19.67 13.89 -6.49
CA LEU A 126 -18.68 14.94 -6.54
C LEU A 126 -17.44 14.57 -5.68
N PRO A 127 -16.24 15.10 -6.00
CA PRO A 127 -15.06 14.84 -5.20
C PRO A 127 -15.22 15.38 -3.77
N PRO A 128 -14.92 14.57 -2.73
CA PRO A 128 -15.04 14.97 -1.33
C PRO A 128 -13.96 15.99 -0.94
N PRO A 129 -14.16 16.75 0.14
CA PRO A 129 -13.10 17.56 0.69
C PRO A 129 -12.05 16.64 1.33
N THR A 130 -10.81 17.11 1.42
CA THR A 130 -9.69 16.37 2.02
C THR A 130 -8.94 17.24 3.03
N VAL A 131 -8.01 16.65 3.77
CA VAL A 131 -7.13 17.36 4.69
C VAL A 131 -5.73 16.85 4.49
N THR A 132 -4.75 17.74 4.26
CA THR A 132 -3.35 17.34 4.09
C THR A 132 -2.51 17.72 5.30
N LEU A 133 -1.47 16.95 5.56
CA LEU A 133 -0.56 17.12 6.69
C LEU A 133 0.82 17.58 6.22
N SER A 134 1.39 18.58 6.91
CA SER A 134 2.76 19.04 6.72
C SER A 134 3.38 19.50 8.04
N LEU A 135 4.67 19.80 8.05
CA LEU A 135 5.38 20.35 9.21
C LEU A 135 5.90 21.76 8.94
N GLU A 136 5.82 22.62 9.94
CA GLU A 136 6.45 23.94 9.93
C GLU A 136 7.81 23.92 10.63
N ASN A 137 8.78 24.62 10.03
CA ASN A 137 10.14 24.82 10.57
C ASN A 137 10.94 23.52 10.80
N CYS A 138 10.69 22.51 9.97
CA CYS A 138 11.42 21.25 9.96
C CYS A 138 12.08 21.02 8.61
N ALA A 139 13.32 20.56 8.63
CA ALA A 139 14.06 20.12 7.46
C ALA A 139 13.84 18.61 7.24
N PRO A 140 13.43 18.18 6.04
CA PRO A 140 13.29 16.76 5.73
C PRO A 140 14.65 16.08 5.62
N VAL A 141 14.76 14.86 6.15
CA VAL A 141 15.95 14.01 6.06
C VAL A 141 15.59 12.71 5.37
N SER A 142 15.64 12.72 4.04
CA SER A 142 15.20 11.59 3.20
C SER A 142 15.95 10.28 3.45
N ARG A 143 17.21 10.32 3.90
CA ARG A 143 18.00 9.10 4.19
C ARG A 143 17.38 8.23 5.29
N SER A 144 16.73 8.87 6.25
CA SER A 144 16.17 8.26 7.46
C SER A 144 14.65 8.28 7.51
N GLY A 145 13.99 8.84 6.47
CA GLY A 145 12.54 8.97 6.42
C GLY A 145 11.97 9.83 7.57
N THR A 146 12.75 10.78 8.08
CA THR A 146 12.42 11.59 9.25
C THR A 146 12.53 13.09 8.95
N ASN A 147 12.03 13.92 9.86
CA ASN A 147 12.14 15.38 9.78
C ASN A 147 12.83 15.92 11.02
N ILE A 148 13.77 16.85 10.85
CA ILE A 148 14.51 17.48 11.95
C ILE A 148 14.09 18.94 12.08
N CYS A 149 13.71 19.36 13.28
CA CYS A 149 13.28 20.73 13.57
C CYS A 149 14.19 21.37 14.62
N GLU A 150 14.57 22.63 14.39
CA GLU A 150 15.43 23.40 15.31
C GLU A 150 14.66 23.96 16.51
N SER A 151 13.33 23.94 16.45
CA SER A 151 12.43 24.44 17.49
C SER A 151 11.23 23.51 17.64
N THR A 152 10.40 23.77 18.65
CA THR A 152 9.22 22.94 18.92
C THR A 152 8.37 22.78 17.67
N PRO A 153 8.17 21.54 17.19
CA PRO A 153 7.54 21.29 15.90
C PRO A 153 6.05 21.63 15.92
N THR A 154 5.56 22.05 14.75
CA THR A 154 4.15 22.34 14.53
C THR A 154 3.65 21.52 13.34
N LEU A 155 2.68 20.64 13.61
CA LEU A 155 1.94 19.92 12.58
C LEU A 155 0.87 20.84 12.00
N VAL A 156 0.84 20.94 10.68
CA VAL A 156 -0.12 21.76 9.95
C VAL A 156 -1.10 20.86 9.21
N LEU A 157 -2.39 20.99 9.53
CA LEU A 157 -3.48 20.36 8.80
C LEU A 157 -4.11 21.39 7.87
N THR A 158 -4.13 21.13 6.57
CA THR A 158 -4.71 22.04 5.57
C THR A 158 -5.90 21.41 4.90
N GLY A 159 -7.09 21.97 5.13
CA GLY A 159 -8.31 21.52 4.48
C GLY A 159 -8.36 21.93 3.02
N GLN A 160 -8.70 20.99 2.14
CA GLN A 160 -8.82 21.23 0.71
C GLN A 160 -10.26 20.96 0.25
N GLU A 161 -10.87 21.98 -0.37
CA GLU A 161 -12.20 21.87 -0.97
C GLU A 161 -12.07 21.87 -2.49
N PRO A 162 -12.35 20.74 -3.17
CA PRO A 162 -12.21 20.65 -4.62
C PRO A 162 -13.30 21.40 -5.39
N LEU A 163 -14.44 21.74 -4.77
CA LEU A 163 -15.53 22.42 -5.45
C LEU A 163 -15.30 23.94 -5.50
N PRO A 164 -15.42 24.59 -6.68
CA PRO A 164 -14.99 25.97 -6.89
C PRO A 164 -15.77 27.03 -6.11
N ASN A 165 -17.00 26.73 -5.70
CA ASN A 165 -17.86 27.66 -4.96
C ASN A 165 -17.99 27.29 -3.48
N GLU A 166 -17.30 26.25 -3.05
CA GLU A 166 -17.30 25.78 -1.67
C GLU A 166 -15.95 26.07 -1.02
N ARG A 167 -15.93 26.02 0.31
CA ARG A 167 -14.71 26.14 1.11
C ARG A 167 -14.77 25.26 2.33
N ILE A 168 -13.60 24.89 2.85
CA ILE A 168 -13.51 24.31 4.19
C ILE A 168 -13.88 25.38 5.21
N ARG A 169 -14.74 25.01 6.16
CA ARG A 169 -15.19 25.87 7.26
C ARG A 169 -14.32 25.69 8.50
N ARG A 170 -13.97 24.46 8.83
CA ARG A 170 -13.17 24.09 10.00
C ARG A 170 -12.62 22.68 9.87
N ILE A 171 -11.60 22.37 10.64
CA ILE A 171 -11.06 21.03 10.85
C ILE A 171 -11.35 20.63 12.30
N GLU A 172 -11.73 19.38 12.49
CA GLU A 172 -11.94 18.76 13.80
C GLU A 172 -11.16 17.46 13.87
N GLY A 173 -10.84 17.02 15.08
CA GLY A 173 -10.10 15.79 15.28
C GLY A 173 -9.78 15.50 16.74
N THR A 174 -9.02 14.44 16.96
CA THR A 174 -8.41 14.10 18.24
C THR A 174 -6.92 13.84 18.05
N MET A 175 -6.10 14.28 19.01
CA MET A 175 -4.68 13.96 19.09
C MET A 175 -4.42 13.37 20.47
N ASP A 176 -3.99 12.11 20.51
CA ASP A 176 -3.87 11.32 21.75
C ASP A 176 -5.16 11.33 22.58
N GLY A 177 -6.31 11.17 21.90
CA GLY A 177 -7.64 11.25 22.52
C GLY A 177 -8.09 12.65 22.95
N THR A 178 -7.22 13.67 22.88
CA THR A 178 -7.57 15.05 23.20
C THR A 178 -8.22 15.71 21.98
N PRO A 179 -9.49 16.16 22.06
CA PRO A 179 -10.19 16.76 20.93
C PRO A 179 -9.63 18.15 20.60
N PHE A 180 -9.60 18.48 19.31
CA PHE A 180 -9.28 19.80 18.81
C PHE A 180 -10.28 20.26 17.75
N THR A 181 -10.42 21.58 17.62
CA THR A 181 -11.21 22.22 16.57
C THR A 181 -10.50 23.51 16.18
N CYS A 182 -10.36 23.73 14.88
CA CYS A 182 -9.56 24.82 14.34
C CYS A 182 -10.07 25.29 12.98
N ASP A 183 -9.56 26.43 12.55
CA ASP A 183 -9.79 27.00 11.22
C ASP A 183 -9.33 26.05 10.09
N PRO A 184 -9.65 26.34 8.81
CA PRO A 184 -9.27 25.51 7.67
C PRO A 184 -7.75 25.23 7.52
N ILE A 185 -6.91 26.05 8.14
CA ILE A 185 -5.49 25.79 8.34
C ILE A 185 -5.27 25.63 9.84
N CYS A 186 -5.11 24.40 10.29
CA CYS A 186 -4.93 24.05 11.68
C CYS A 186 -3.45 23.94 12.00
N LYS A 187 -2.99 24.60 13.07
CA LYS A 187 -1.62 24.47 13.55
C LYS A 187 -1.62 23.84 14.94
N LEU A 188 -1.11 22.61 15.02
CA LEU A 188 -1.00 21.86 16.26
C LEU A 188 0.45 21.84 16.71
N ARG A 189 0.73 22.40 17.89
CA ARG A 189 2.05 22.25 18.52
C ARG A 189 2.20 20.82 18.99
N LEU A 190 3.32 20.20 18.67
CA LEU A 190 3.60 18.83 19.05
C LEU A 190 4.47 18.78 20.30
N ALA A 191 4.10 17.93 21.24
CA ALA A 191 4.88 17.60 22.42
C ALA A 191 5.68 16.31 22.17
N PRO A 192 6.79 16.07 22.90
CA PRO A 192 7.48 14.78 22.86
C PRO A 192 6.53 13.63 23.16
N THR A 193 6.70 12.53 22.43
CA THR A 193 5.93 11.29 22.57
C THR A 193 6.82 10.15 23.04
N ASP A 194 6.24 8.97 23.24
CA ASP A 194 7.03 7.74 23.30
C ASP A 194 7.44 7.25 21.89
N ASP A 195 8.11 6.11 21.83
CA ASP A 195 8.63 5.51 20.59
C ASP A 195 7.51 5.07 19.62
N ASN A 196 6.29 4.86 20.11
CA ASN A 196 5.13 4.46 19.30
C ASN A 196 4.37 5.68 18.75
N GLY A 197 4.71 6.88 19.23
CA GLY A 197 4.02 8.11 18.85
C GLY A 197 2.60 8.19 19.41
N VAL A 198 1.84 9.18 18.93
CA VAL A 198 0.45 9.40 19.32
C VAL A 198 -0.48 9.28 18.12
N ARG A 199 -1.70 8.78 18.38
CA ARG A 199 -2.74 8.66 17.36
C ARG A 199 -3.33 10.04 17.05
N LEU A 200 -3.50 10.30 15.76
CA LEU A 200 -4.20 11.46 15.21
C LEU A 200 -5.42 11.00 14.42
N GLU A 201 -6.58 11.56 14.72
CA GLU A 201 -7.80 11.41 13.90
C GLU A 201 -8.29 12.78 13.51
N PHE A 202 -8.70 12.97 12.25
CA PHE A 202 -9.06 14.30 11.76
C PHE A 202 -9.98 14.26 10.54
N TRP A 203 -10.78 15.30 10.39
CA TRP A 203 -11.66 15.51 9.22
C TRP A 203 -11.93 17.01 9.03
N ALA A 204 -12.38 17.38 7.82
CA ALA A 204 -12.77 18.75 7.49
C ALA A 204 -14.28 18.86 7.26
N TRP A 205 -14.85 20.00 7.62
CA TRP A 205 -16.22 20.38 7.31
C TRP A 205 -16.27 21.34 6.12
N SER A 206 -17.11 21.05 5.13
CA SER A 206 -17.29 21.90 3.95
C SER A 206 -18.45 22.88 4.11
N SER A 207 -18.43 23.97 3.35
CA SER A 207 -19.58 24.85 3.18
C SER A 207 -20.74 24.23 2.41
N TYR A 208 -20.50 23.13 1.69
CA TYR A 208 -21.53 22.35 1.00
C TYR A 208 -22.54 21.73 1.98
N GLY A 209 -22.14 21.52 3.24
CA GLY A 209 -22.98 20.93 4.29
C GLY A 209 -22.59 19.50 4.69
N ASP A 210 -21.49 18.98 4.15
CA ASP A 210 -20.94 17.66 4.45
C ASP A 210 -19.52 17.75 5.06
N SER A 211 -18.87 16.60 5.21
CA SER A 211 -17.51 16.49 5.72
C SER A 211 -16.61 15.65 4.81
N SER A 212 -15.30 15.71 5.04
CA SER A 212 -14.40 14.71 4.50
C SER A 212 -14.69 13.35 5.15
N PRO A 213 -14.12 12.25 4.61
CA PRO A 213 -13.89 11.06 5.41
C PRO A 213 -13.10 11.39 6.69
N VAL A 214 -13.20 10.52 7.69
CA VAL A 214 -12.28 10.55 8.83
C VAL A 214 -10.94 9.97 8.36
N PHE A 215 -9.89 10.77 8.51
CA PHE A 215 -8.52 10.34 8.29
C PHE A 215 -7.87 9.98 9.63
N THR A 216 -6.89 9.10 9.54
CA THR A 216 -6.08 8.68 10.70
C THR A 216 -4.60 8.87 10.39
N GLY A 217 -3.81 8.96 11.45
CA GLY A 217 -2.36 8.94 11.37
C GLY A 217 -1.73 8.65 12.73
N GLN A 218 -0.42 8.46 12.71
CA GLN A 218 0.43 8.43 13.90
C GLN A 218 1.48 9.53 13.78
N VAL A 219 1.78 10.19 14.90
CA VAL A 219 2.79 11.25 14.97
C VAL A 219 3.75 10.92 16.09
N ARG A 220 5.03 10.76 15.78
CA ARG A 220 6.09 10.59 16.78
C ARG A 220 6.93 11.84 16.85
N VAL A 221 7.21 12.28 18.07
CA VAL A 221 8.14 13.39 18.34
C VAL A 221 9.17 12.94 19.36
N ALA A 222 10.42 12.89 18.94
CA ALA A 222 11.55 12.58 19.81
C ALA A 222 12.50 13.77 19.89
N ILE A 223 13.21 13.86 21.02
CA ILE A 223 14.30 14.82 21.19
C ILE A 223 15.57 13.99 21.33
N ALA A 224 16.55 14.26 20.48
CA ALA A 224 17.87 13.63 20.58
C ALA A 224 18.99 14.66 20.42
N ASP A 225 20.10 14.40 21.08
CA ASP A 225 21.36 15.10 20.92
C ASP A 225 22.20 14.39 19.86
N GLU A 226 22.40 14.99 18.68
CA GLU A 226 23.34 14.46 17.67
C GLU A 226 24.79 14.63 18.13
N ASN A 227 25.18 13.92 19.19
CA ASN A 227 26.51 13.97 19.80
C ASN A 227 26.98 15.38 20.20
N ASN A 228 26.05 16.34 20.35
CA ASN A 228 26.29 17.67 20.89
C ASN A 228 25.37 17.90 22.10
N PRO A 229 25.88 17.79 23.35
CA PRO A 229 25.06 17.98 24.55
C PRO A 229 24.52 19.41 24.71
N ASP A 230 25.04 20.38 23.95
CA ASP A 230 24.58 21.78 23.97
C ASP A 230 23.51 22.07 22.88
N GLN A 231 23.18 21.11 22.01
CA GLN A 231 22.21 21.28 20.93
C GLN A 231 21.33 20.04 20.75
N TYR A 232 20.07 20.16 21.16
CA TYR A 232 19.05 19.14 20.94
C TYR A 232 18.26 19.44 19.67
N SER A 233 17.97 18.39 18.91
CA SER A 233 17.15 18.45 17.71
C SER A 233 15.84 17.72 17.93
N TRP A 234 14.76 18.24 17.34
CA TRP A 234 13.45 17.61 17.37
C TRP A 234 13.29 16.71 16.14
N TYR A 235 13.08 15.42 16.35
CA TYR A 235 12.77 14.46 15.30
C TYR A 235 11.26 14.28 15.23
N VAL A 236 10.70 14.38 14.04
CA VAL A 236 9.27 14.26 13.81
C VAL A 236 8.98 13.31 12.66
N ASP A 237 8.19 12.30 12.94
CA ASP A 237 7.74 11.30 11.99
C ASP A 237 6.21 11.28 11.94
N VAL A 238 5.65 11.22 10.74
CA VAL A 238 4.20 11.28 10.52
C VAL A 238 3.77 10.18 9.56
N LEU A 239 3.06 9.18 10.07
CA LEU A 239 2.46 8.12 9.25
C LEU A 239 1.00 8.46 8.98
N SER A 240 0.68 8.83 7.75
CA SER A 240 -0.69 9.06 7.30
C SER A 240 -0.76 9.10 5.79
N SER A 241 -1.85 8.58 5.22
CA SER A 241 -2.16 8.73 3.79
C SER A 241 -2.34 10.19 3.35
N GLN A 242 -2.45 11.12 4.30
CA GLN A 242 -2.59 12.56 4.04
C GLN A 242 -1.27 13.33 4.17
N TRP A 243 -0.16 12.65 4.45
CA TRP A 243 1.16 13.26 4.64
C TRP A 243 1.74 13.80 3.32
N GLN A 244 2.27 15.03 3.36
CA GLN A 244 2.88 15.71 2.20
C GLN A 244 4.37 16.07 2.40
N GLY A 245 4.98 15.63 3.51
CA GLY A 245 6.39 15.90 3.76
C GLY A 245 7.31 14.85 3.14
N VAL A 246 8.43 14.57 3.81
CA VAL A 246 9.40 13.56 3.35
C VAL A 246 8.70 12.21 3.16
N PRO A 247 9.01 11.45 2.09
CA PRO A 247 8.52 10.09 1.95
C PRO A 247 8.85 9.27 3.20
N ASN A 248 7.85 8.57 3.71
CA ASN A 248 8.01 7.69 4.86
C ASN A 248 8.94 6.52 4.48
N ALA A 249 9.68 6.01 5.48
CA ALA A 249 10.52 4.83 5.26
C ALA A 249 9.64 3.64 4.81
N SER A 250 10.15 2.83 3.88
CA SER A 250 9.35 1.78 3.24
C SER A 250 8.65 0.86 4.23
N CYS A 251 7.38 0.55 3.93
CA CYS A 251 6.52 -0.34 4.71
C CYS A 251 6.17 0.17 6.13
N SER A 252 6.62 1.36 6.54
CA SER A 252 6.26 1.96 7.83
C SER A 252 4.75 2.17 7.98
N GLU A 253 4.08 2.66 6.93
CA GLU A 253 2.62 2.83 6.93
C GLU A 253 1.88 1.49 6.97
N THR A 254 2.34 0.52 6.18
CA THR A 254 1.81 -0.85 6.14
C THR A 254 1.86 -1.51 7.53
N TRP A 255 2.95 -1.30 8.24
CA TRP A 255 3.16 -1.91 9.54
C TRP A 255 2.64 -1.05 10.70
N GLY A 256 2.37 0.23 10.48
CA GLY A 256 2.02 1.18 11.54
C GLY A 256 3.17 1.32 12.55
N THR A 257 4.41 1.44 12.07
CA THR A 257 5.61 1.50 12.91
C THR A 257 6.59 2.53 12.39
N PHE A 258 7.31 3.16 13.29
CA PHE A 258 8.35 4.13 12.94
C PHE A 258 9.74 3.48 12.92
N PRO A 259 10.65 3.88 12.02
CA PRO A 259 12.07 3.56 12.14
C PRO A 259 12.65 4.03 13.49
N PRO A 260 13.83 3.57 13.93
CA PRO A 260 14.49 4.13 15.11
C PRO A 260 14.68 5.66 15.01
N VAL A 261 14.71 6.35 16.15
CA VAL A 261 14.99 7.80 16.18
C VAL A 261 16.40 8.05 15.63
N GLY A 262 16.54 9.02 14.72
CA GLY A 262 17.77 9.24 13.96
C GLY A 262 17.86 8.43 12.65
N GLY A 263 16.96 7.47 12.45
CA GLY A 263 16.83 6.69 11.23
C GLY A 263 17.07 5.19 11.41
N PRO A 264 16.83 4.41 10.34
CA PRO A 264 17.11 2.98 10.35
C PRO A 264 18.61 2.68 10.40
N PRO A 265 19.00 1.45 10.79
CA PRO A 265 20.40 1.01 10.74
C PRO A 265 20.96 1.08 9.32
N ASP A 266 22.29 1.04 9.21
CA ASP A 266 23.01 1.29 7.95
C ASP A 266 22.54 0.38 6.80
N TRP A 267 22.32 -0.90 7.04
CA TRP A 267 21.84 -1.86 6.03
C TRP A 267 20.41 -1.57 5.51
N LEU A 268 19.65 -0.73 6.21
CA LEU A 268 18.32 -0.22 5.83
C LEU A 268 18.36 1.27 5.42
N SER A 269 19.55 1.80 5.10
CA SER A 269 19.70 3.19 4.67
C SER A 269 19.88 3.33 3.15
N THR A 270 19.64 4.55 2.67
CA THR A 270 19.89 4.95 1.29
C THR A 270 20.90 6.11 1.26
N PRO A 271 22.08 5.94 0.64
CA PRO A 271 23.07 7.02 0.54
C PRO A 271 22.62 8.11 -0.45
N LYS A 272 23.38 9.21 -0.54
CA LYS A 272 23.12 10.29 -1.53
C LYS A 272 23.90 10.03 -2.81
N ASP A 273 25.09 9.48 -2.68
CA ASP A 273 25.98 9.21 -3.80
C ASP A 273 26.06 7.69 -4.06
N PRO A 274 25.96 7.24 -5.33
CA PRO A 274 26.13 5.83 -5.67
C PRO A 274 27.45 5.23 -5.20
N SER A 275 28.54 6.01 -5.13
CA SER A 275 29.84 5.53 -4.68
C SER A 275 29.85 5.08 -3.21
N GLU A 276 28.90 5.53 -2.40
CA GLU A 276 28.70 5.05 -1.02
C GLU A 276 28.10 3.62 -0.96
N LEU A 277 27.63 3.07 -2.10
CA LEU A 277 27.21 1.66 -2.23
C LEU A 277 28.33 0.74 -2.72
N SER A 278 29.43 1.30 -3.21
CA SER A 278 30.48 0.50 -3.85
C SER A 278 31.15 -0.42 -2.84
N SER A 279 31.37 -1.66 -3.26
CA SER A 279 32.05 -2.69 -2.48
C SER A 279 33.19 -3.31 -3.28
N ASP A 280 34.15 -3.90 -2.59
CA ASP A 280 35.29 -4.60 -3.17
C ASP A 280 35.31 -6.04 -2.65
N ILE A 281 34.17 -6.72 -2.59
CA ILE A 281 34.13 -8.09 -2.09
C ILE A 281 34.61 -9.03 -3.21
N PRO A 282 35.58 -9.93 -2.96
CA PRO A 282 36.09 -10.88 -3.96
C PRO A 282 35.12 -12.06 -4.11
N TYR A 283 33.97 -11.79 -4.73
CA TYR A 283 32.91 -12.77 -4.91
C TYR A 283 33.37 -13.99 -5.71
N ASN A 284 33.34 -15.15 -5.07
CA ASN A 284 33.87 -16.39 -5.65
C ASN A 284 33.07 -16.85 -6.86
N TYR A 285 31.75 -16.82 -6.78
CA TYR A 285 30.87 -17.25 -7.86
C TYR A 285 30.94 -16.29 -9.05
N LEU A 286 30.99 -14.98 -8.79
CA LEU A 286 31.15 -13.98 -9.84
C LEU A 286 32.50 -14.14 -10.55
N SER A 287 33.59 -14.30 -9.78
CA SER A 287 34.93 -14.54 -10.32
C SER A 287 34.95 -15.73 -11.28
N ALA A 288 34.36 -16.85 -10.86
CA ALA A 288 34.29 -18.06 -11.67
C ALA A 288 33.51 -17.84 -12.97
N ASN A 289 32.37 -17.14 -12.92
CA ASN A 289 31.60 -16.84 -14.12
C ASN A 289 32.35 -15.90 -15.08
N LEU A 290 33.03 -14.86 -14.57
CA LEU A 290 33.83 -13.97 -15.40
C LEU A 290 34.99 -14.69 -16.09
N ILE A 291 35.63 -15.65 -15.42
CA ILE A 291 36.66 -16.52 -16.02
C ILE A 291 36.03 -17.43 -17.09
N LEU A 292 34.92 -18.11 -16.78
CA LEU A 292 34.26 -19.04 -17.69
C LEU A 292 33.73 -18.37 -18.96
N GLN A 293 33.30 -17.11 -18.88
CA GLN A 293 32.87 -16.31 -20.03
C GLN A 293 34.02 -15.63 -20.77
N GLY A 294 35.27 -15.85 -20.34
CA GLY A 294 36.46 -15.29 -20.98
C GLY A 294 36.64 -13.78 -20.78
N VAL A 295 35.94 -13.18 -19.81
CA VAL A 295 36.16 -11.77 -19.40
C VAL A 295 37.51 -11.62 -18.72
N VAL A 296 37.91 -12.64 -17.96
CA VAL A 296 39.16 -12.71 -17.22
C VAL A 296 40.01 -13.85 -17.79
N ASP A 297 41.22 -13.53 -18.24
CA ASP A 297 42.20 -14.55 -18.61
C ASP A 297 42.93 -15.06 -17.36
N ALA A 298 42.51 -16.25 -16.90
CA ALA A 298 43.14 -16.96 -15.79
C ALA A 298 43.97 -18.18 -16.28
N SER A 299 44.39 -18.20 -17.55
CA SER A 299 45.17 -19.32 -18.11
C SER A 299 46.53 -19.55 -17.41
N GLY A 300 47.08 -18.51 -16.78
CA GLY A 300 48.28 -18.60 -15.95
C GLY A 300 48.07 -19.22 -14.55
N CYS A 301 46.82 -19.41 -14.14
CA CYS A 301 46.48 -19.99 -12.85
C CYS A 301 46.41 -21.53 -12.91
N PRO A 302 46.71 -22.24 -11.81
CA PRO A 302 46.38 -23.65 -11.67
C PRO A 302 44.90 -23.90 -12.01
N ASP A 303 44.65 -24.96 -12.80
CA ASP A 303 43.31 -25.35 -13.27
C ASP A 303 42.52 -24.23 -13.96
N GLY A 304 43.23 -23.28 -14.59
CA GLY A 304 42.60 -22.12 -15.23
C GLY A 304 41.93 -21.16 -14.24
N GLY A 305 42.33 -21.20 -12.97
CA GLY A 305 41.77 -20.34 -11.91
C GLY A 305 40.49 -20.87 -11.27
N LEU A 306 40.06 -22.10 -11.59
CA LEU A 306 38.80 -22.68 -11.13
C LEU A 306 39.00 -23.84 -10.14
N LEU A 307 37.96 -24.11 -9.36
CA LEU A 307 37.84 -25.26 -8.46
C LEU A 307 36.88 -26.31 -9.07
N PRO A 308 36.97 -27.58 -8.66
CA PRO A 308 36.08 -28.64 -9.16
C PRO A 308 34.60 -28.44 -8.87
N ASP A 309 34.25 -27.67 -7.84
CA ASP A 309 32.88 -27.30 -7.48
C ASP A 309 32.30 -26.16 -8.35
N GLY A 310 33.09 -25.65 -9.30
CA GLY A 310 32.71 -24.56 -10.18
C GLY A 310 32.99 -23.16 -9.63
N GLY A 311 33.58 -23.04 -8.43
CA GLY A 311 34.07 -21.77 -7.88
C GLY A 311 35.42 -21.35 -8.45
N ALA A 312 35.89 -20.17 -8.06
CA ALA A 312 37.24 -19.70 -8.38
C ALA A 312 38.23 -20.13 -7.28
N ASN A 313 39.45 -20.53 -7.64
CA ASN A 313 40.53 -20.71 -6.68
C ASN A 313 41.19 -19.36 -6.35
N GLN A 314 42.11 -19.31 -5.37
CA GLN A 314 42.72 -18.04 -4.95
C GLN A 314 43.40 -17.28 -6.11
N CYS A 315 44.12 -17.98 -7.00
CA CYS A 315 44.73 -17.34 -8.16
C CYS A 315 43.67 -16.78 -9.11
N GLY A 316 42.56 -17.49 -9.32
CA GLY A 316 41.42 -17.01 -10.10
C GLY A 316 40.74 -15.79 -9.48
N LEU A 317 40.58 -15.74 -8.15
CA LEU A 317 40.06 -14.56 -7.44
C LEU A 317 40.96 -13.34 -7.66
N ASP A 318 42.28 -13.53 -7.52
CA ASP A 318 43.25 -12.45 -7.70
C ASP A 318 43.27 -11.95 -9.15
N ALA A 319 43.21 -12.87 -10.13
CA ALA A 319 43.13 -12.55 -11.56
C ALA A 319 41.84 -11.82 -11.93
N ALA A 320 40.71 -12.19 -11.30
CA ALA A 320 39.40 -11.61 -11.58
C ALA A 320 39.13 -10.29 -10.84
N ARG A 321 39.98 -9.92 -9.88
CA ARG A 321 39.72 -8.85 -8.89
C ARG A 321 39.19 -7.56 -9.50
N SER A 322 39.89 -7.00 -10.48
CA SER A 322 39.48 -5.71 -11.09
C SER A 322 38.15 -5.80 -11.82
N GLN A 323 37.86 -6.94 -12.46
CA GLN A 323 36.60 -7.14 -13.18
C GLN A 323 35.44 -7.41 -12.22
N VAL A 324 35.70 -8.11 -11.11
CA VAL A 324 34.72 -8.30 -10.03
C VAL A 324 34.34 -6.96 -9.39
N ASP A 325 35.31 -6.10 -9.11
CA ASP A 325 35.07 -4.77 -8.53
C ASP A 325 34.27 -3.88 -9.50
N ALA A 326 34.61 -3.89 -10.79
CA ALA A 326 33.85 -3.16 -11.81
C ALA A 326 32.43 -3.72 -11.98
N TRP A 327 32.29 -5.04 -12.04
CA TRP A 327 31.01 -5.70 -12.30
C TRP A 327 30.03 -5.55 -11.16
N GLN A 328 30.47 -5.73 -9.91
CA GLN A 328 29.58 -5.63 -8.75
C GLN A 328 29.03 -4.21 -8.54
N ASN A 329 29.79 -3.19 -8.94
CA ASN A 329 29.45 -1.78 -8.70
C ASN A 329 28.78 -1.08 -9.89
N GLN A 330 28.70 -1.73 -11.06
CA GLN A 330 28.02 -1.14 -12.23
C GLN A 330 26.51 -0.88 -11.99
N PHE A 331 25.92 -1.57 -11.01
CA PHE A 331 24.50 -1.44 -10.66
C PHE A 331 24.22 -0.36 -9.62
N ASP A 332 25.24 0.28 -9.02
CA ASP A 332 25.07 1.18 -7.87
C ASP A 332 24.14 2.36 -8.16
N SER A 333 24.33 3.04 -9.29
CA SER A 333 23.45 4.15 -9.69
C SER A 333 22.01 3.69 -9.89
N LEU A 334 21.82 2.53 -10.52
CA LEU A 334 20.50 1.98 -10.78
C LEU A 334 19.80 1.51 -9.49
N ILE A 335 20.54 0.93 -8.56
CA ILE A 335 20.04 0.56 -7.23
C ILE A 335 19.61 1.81 -6.47
N LEU A 336 20.41 2.88 -6.51
CA LEU A 336 20.06 4.15 -5.89
C LEU A 336 18.80 4.76 -6.50
N ASP A 337 18.70 4.82 -7.82
CA ASP A 337 17.53 5.33 -8.53
C ASP A 337 16.28 4.49 -8.21
N THR A 338 16.42 3.17 -8.18
CA THR A 338 15.34 2.25 -7.81
C THR A 338 14.89 2.49 -6.37
N SER A 339 15.83 2.70 -5.45
CA SER A 339 15.53 3.03 -4.06
C SER A 339 14.75 4.34 -3.94
N GLN A 340 15.15 5.39 -4.67
CA GLN A 340 14.44 6.67 -4.65
C GLN A 340 13.02 6.57 -5.21
N ASN A 341 12.81 5.72 -6.22
CA ASN A 341 11.50 5.55 -6.87
C ASN A 341 10.55 4.63 -6.09
N THR A 342 11.08 3.66 -5.34
CA THR A 342 10.27 2.63 -4.65
C THR A 342 10.25 2.78 -3.14
N GLY A 343 11.15 3.58 -2.58
CA GLY A 343 11.43 3.72 -1.15
C GLY A 343 12.32 2.61 -0.57
N VAL A 344 12.46 1.46 -1.25
CA VAL A 344 13.20 0.30 -0.71
C VAL A 344 14.65 0.69 -0.47
N PRO A 345 15.26 0.45 0.70
CA PRO A 345 16.61 0.91 0.98
C PRO A 345 17.65 0.40 -0.01
N ALA A 346 18.53 1.29 -0.48
CA ALA A 346 19.53 0.96 -1.49
C ALA A 346 20.56 -0.05 -0.96
N LYS A 347 20.99 0.08 0.30
CA LYS A 347 21.91 -0.89 0.92
C LYS A 347 21.27 -2.27 1.09
N LEU A 348 19.97 -2.32 1.40
CA LEU A 348 19.22 -3.59 1.43
C LEU A 348 19.23 -4.27 0.06
N LEU A 349 18.93 -3.55 -1.01
CA LEU A 349 18.97 -4.09 -2.38
C LEU A 349 20.37 -4.55 -2.79
N LYS A 350 21.40 -3.76 -2.47
CA LYS A 350 22.81 -4.11 -2.75
C LYS A 350 23.19 -5.40 -2.00
N ASN A 351 22.88 -5.50 -0.71
CA ASN A 351 23.18 -6.66 0.12
C ASN A 351 22.38 -7.89 -0.33
N LEU A 352 21.14 -7.71 -0.77
CA LEU A 352 20.32 -8.78 -1.35
C LEU A 352 21.00 -9.37 -2.60
N PHE A 353 21.38 -8.54 -3.57
CA PHE A 353 22.01 -9.03 -4.81
C PHE A 353 23.40 -9.63 -4.58
N ALA A 354 24.15 -9.08 -3.63
CA ALA A 354 25.39 -9.67 -3.15
C ALA A 354 25.16 -11.10 -2.63
N ARG A 355 24.11 -11.30 -1.81
CA ARG A 355 23.81 -12.59 -1.20
C ARG A 355 23.25 -13.62 -2.18
N GLU A 356 22.35 -13.17 -3.06
CA GLU A 356 21.55 -14.04 -3.94
C GLU A 356 22.34 -14.52 -5.15
N SER A 357 23.01 -13.59 -5.85
CA SER A 357 23.65 -13.89 -7.13
C SER A 357 25.13 -13.53 -7.18
N GLN A 358 25.64 -12.87 -6.13
CA GLN A 358 26.94 -12.19 -6.18
C GLN A 358 27.03 -11.28 -7.42
N PHE A 359 25.92 -10.61 -7.74
CA PHE A 359 25.75 -9.74 -8.93
C PHE A 359 25.83 -10.45 -10.29
N TRP A 360 25.70 -11.78 -10.37
CA TRP A 360 25.57 -12.49 -11.64
C TRP A 360 24.09 -12.61 -12.06
N PRO A 361 23.60 -11.88 -13.08
CA PRO A 361 22.17 -11.74 -13.34
C PRO A 361 21.54 -12.91 -14.13
N GLY A 362 22.25 -14.04 -14.28
CA GLY A 362 21.77 -15.23 -14.98
C GLY A 362 21.08 -16.24 -14.07
N VAL A 363 20.80 -17.43 -14.61
CA VAL A 363 20.26 -18.57 -13.86
C VAL A 363 21.37 -19.26 -13.07
N PHE A 364 21.09 -19.64 -11.82
CA PHE A 364 22.00 -20.48 -11.06
C PHE A 364 21.95 -21.93 -11.56
N LYS A 365 23.09 -22.56 -11.85
CA LYS A 365 23.17 -23.88 -12.53
C LYS A 365 22.38 -25.02 -11.86
N ALA A 366 21.92 -24.86 -10.62
CA ALA A 366 21.20 -25.85 -9.84
C ALA A 366 19.72 -25.51 -9.54
N SER A 367 19.21 -24.34 -9.95
CA SER A 367 17.81 -23.94 -9.71
C SER A 367 17.18 -23.26 -10.93
N THR A 368 15.86 -23.09 -10.89
CA THR A 368 15.10 -22.32 -11.89
C THR A 368 15.05 -20.83 -11.56
N ASP A 369 15.82 -20.41 -10.55
CA ASP A 369 15.77 -19.06 -10.00
C ASP A 369 16.58 -18.13 -10.90
N ALA A 370 16.05 -16.93 -11.12
CA ALA A 370 16.54 -16.07 -12.18
C ALA A 370 16.89 -14.67 -11.68
N GLY A 371 17.94 -14.08 -12.24
CA GLY A 371 18.27 -12.67 -12.06
C GLY A 371 19.07 -12.37 -10.79
N LEU A 372 19.32 -11.07 -10.58
CA LEU A 372 20.17 -10.59 -9.49
C LEU A 372 19.68 -10.99 -8.09
N GLY A 373 18.36 -11.09 -7.89
CA GLY A 373 17.72 -11.53 -6.65
C GLY A 373 17.10 -12.93 -6.71
N GLN A 374 17.43 -13.74 -7.73
CA GLN A 374 17.03 -15.16 -7.82
C GLN A 374 15.50 -15.39 -7.66
N LEU A 375 14.70 -14.77 -8.54
CA LEU A 375 13.24 -14.88 -8.49
C LEU A 375 12.77 -16.30 -8.84
N THR A 376 11.94 -16.88 -7.99
CA THR A 376 11.23 -18.14 -8.22
C THR A 376 9.81 -17.91 -8.75
N GLU A 377 9.13 -18.94 -9.26
CA GLU A 377 7.70 -18.84 -9.58
C GLU A 377 6.83 -18.48 -8.36
N ASN A 378 7.21 -18.93 -7.15
CA ASN A 378 6.51 -18.58 -5.91
C ASN A 378 6.79 -17.13 -5.47
N GLY A 379 8.00 -16.65 -5.69
CA GLY A 379 8.35 -15.23 -5.51
C GLY A 379 7.58 -14.34 -6.48
N ALA A 380 7.43 -14.77 -7.74
CA ALA A 380 6.61 -14.09 -8.73
C ALA A 380 5.11 -14.07 -8.34
N ASP A 381 4.57 -15.19 -7.82
CA ASP A 381 3.22 -15.24 -7.25
C ASP A 381 3.05 -14.20 -6.14
N THR A 382 4.01 -14.16 -5.21
CA THR A 382 4.03 -13.22 -4.09
C THR A 382 4.04 -11.78 -4.58
N ALA A 383 4.92 -11.45 -5.54
CA ALA A 383 5.02 -10.12 -6.13
C ALA A 383 3.70 -9.66 -6.77
N LEU A 384 3.06 -10.52 -7.57
CA LEU A 384 1.83 -10.20 -8.29
C LEU A 384 0.61 -10.15 -7.37
N LEU A 385 0.61 -10.94 -6.29
CA LEU A 385 -0.48 -11.00 -5.33
C LEU A 385 -0.44 -9.84 -4.33
N TRP A 386 0.72 -9.58 -3.74
CA TRP A 386 0.87 -8.66 -2.60
C TRP A 386 1.31 -7.25 -2.99
N ASN A 387 1.57 -7.00 -4.28
CA ASN A 387 1.81 -5.65 -4.79
C ASN A 387 0.86 -5.33 -5.95
N PRO A 388 -0.39 -4.92 -5.64
CA PRO A 388 -1.40 -4.62 -6.66
C PRO A 388 -0.99 -3.51 -7.62
N SER A 389 -0.21 -2.52 -7.15
CA SER A 389 0.31 -1.43 -8.00
C SER A 389 1.24 -1.98 -9.07
N PHE A 390 2.17 -2.86 -8.69
CA PHE A 390 3.07 -3.54 -9.62
C PHE A 390 2.29 -4.45 -10.57
N TYR A 391 1.37 -5.27 -10.07
CA TYR A 391 0.52 -6.13 -10.89
C TYR A 391 -0.24 -5.33 -11.96
N ASN A 392 -0.84 -4.20 -11.59
CA ASN A 392 -1.62 -3.37 -12.51
C ASN A 392 -0.77 -2.78 -13.65
N GLN A 393 0.52 -2.54 -13.40
CA GLN A 393 1.47 -2.06 -14.41
C GLN A 393 2.02 -3.21 -15.27
N TYR A 394 2.32 -4.35 -14.65
CA TYR A 394 2.98 -5.47 -15.31
C TYR A 394 2.02 -6.34 -16.14
N CYS A 395 0.83 -6.64 -15.62
CA CYS A 395 -0.12 -7.54 -16.26
C CYS A 395 -0.45 -7.16 -17.72
N PRO A 396 -0.70 -5.88 -18.07
CA PRO A 396 -0.98 -5.48 -19.46
C PRO A 396 0.16 -5.70 -20.45
N LEU A 397 1.38 -6.00 -19.98
CA LEU A 397 2.52 -6.37 -20.84
C LEU A 397 2.43 -7.83 -21.31
N VAL A 398 1.60 -8.65 -20.67
CA VAL A 398 1.51 -10.10 -20.90
C VAL A 398 0.09 -10.51 -21.31
N LEU A 399 -0.94 -9.94 -20.68
CA LEU A 399 -2.35 -10.27 -20.87
C LEU A 399 -3.14 -9.05 -21.36
N SER A 400 -4.39 -9.28 -21.79
CA SER A 400 -5.29 -8.19 -22.18
C SER A 400 -5.71 -7.34 -20.97
N SER A 401 -5.91 -6.04 -21.18
CA SER A 401 -6.39 -5.12 -20.14
C SER A 401 -7.72 -5.55 -19.50
N GLU A 402 -8.61 -6.19 -20.26
CA GLU A 402 -9.86 -6.77 -19.75
C GLU A 402 -9.63 -7.93 -18.77
N SER A 403 -8.59 -8.74 -19.01
CA SER A 403 -8.22 -9.80 -18.07
C SER A 403 -7.59 -9.19 -16.83
N CYS A 404 -6.66 -8.26 -17.00
CA CYS A 404 -5.93 -7.63 -15.90
C CYS A 404 -6.85 -6.86 -14.93
N SER A 405 -7.89 -6.19 -15.45
CA SER A 405 -8.84 -5.41 -14.63
C SER A 405 -9.65 -6.23 -13.63
N LYS A 406 -9.64 -7.57 -13.76
CA LYS A 406 -10.27 -8.48 -12.79
C LYS A 406 -9.47 -8.58 -11.49
N GLY A 407 -8.19 -8.24 -11.49
CA GLY A 407 -7.27 -8.46 -10.36
C GLY A 407 -6.67 -9.86 -10.35
N TYR A 408 -5.46 -10.00 -9.78
CA TYR A 408 -4.64 -11.21 -9.88
C TYR A 408 -5.37 -12.48 -9.39
N LEU A 409 -6.03 -12.42 -8.23
CA LEU A 409 -6.75 -13.55 -7.63
C LEU A 409 -7.97 -14.02 -8.43
N HIS A 410 -8.49 -13.19 -9.34
CA HIS A 410 -9.67 -13.50 -10.15
C HIS A 410 -9.33 -13.98 -11.56
N LEU A 411 -8.04 -14.08 -11.88
CA LEU A 411 -7.56 -14.68 -13.11
C LEU A 411 -7.72 -16.20 -13.07
N LYS A 412 -7.75 -16.82 -14.26
CA LYS A 412 -7.70 -18.28 -14.36
C LYS A 412 -6.29 -18.75 -13.97
N GLU A 413 -6.18 -19.94 -13.41
CA GLU A 413 -4.89 -20.55 -13.01
C GLU A 413 -3.85 -20.52 -14.13
N LYS A 414 -4.27 -20.81 -15.38
CA LYS A 414 -3.37 -20.73 -16.55
C LYS A 414 -2.84 -19.32 -16.83
N ASP A 415 -3.64 -18.29 -16.55
CA ASP A 415 -3.28 -16.88 -16.79
C ASP A 415 -2.38 -16.38 -15.66
N GLN A 416 -2.62 -16.82 -14.41
CA GLN A 416 -1.71 -16.61 -13.29
C GLN A 416 -0.36 -17.28 -13.52
N LEU A 417 -0.34 -18.55 -13.96
CA LEU A 417 0.89 -19.26 -14.30
C LEU A 417 1.66 -18.54 -15.42
N LEU A 418 0.96 -18.11 -16.47
CA LEU A 418 1.59 -17.36 -17.56
C LEU A 418 2.24 -16.07 -17.07
N LEU A 419 1.57 -15.31 -16.19
CA LEU A 419 2.14 -14.10 -15.59
C LEU A 419 3.37 -14.40 -14.73
N ARG A 420 3.33 -15.45 -13.90
CA ARG A 420 4.46 -15.85 -13.05
C ARG A 420 5.68 -16.23 -13.89
N GLN A 421 5.48 -17.07 -14.90
CA GLN A 421 6.55 -17.50 -15.79
C GLN A 421 7.09 -16.35 -16.64
N ALA A 422 6.23 -15.46 -17.13
CA ALA A 422 6.66 -14.25 -17.83
C ALA A 422 7.51 -13.34 -16.94
N LEU A 423 7.17 -13.22 -15.66
CA LEU A 423 7.91 -12.39 -14.70
C LEU A 423 9.27 -13.00 -14.34
N VAL A 424 9.33 -14.32 -14.12
CA VAL A 424 10.61 -15.02 -13.94
C VAL A 424 11.49 -14.88 -15.18
N GLY A 425 10.89 -15.03 -16.38
CA GLY A 425 11.59 -14.81 -17.64
C GLY A 425 12.11 -13.38 -17.81
N SER A 426 11.37 -12.37 -17.33
CA SER A 426 11.80 -10.97 -17.44
C SER A 426 12.88 -10.54 -16.45
N VAL A 427 13.28 -11.39 -15.51
CA VAL A 427 14.45 -11.11 -14.66
C VAL A 427 15.65 -11.98 -15.01
N ASN A 428 15.50 -12.94 -15.91
CA ASN A 428 16.59 -13.77 -16.38
C ASN A 428 17.40 -13.05 -17.46
N ALA A 429 18.63 -12.63 -17.12
CA ALA A 429 19.52 -11.98 -18.09
C ALA A 429 20.36 -12.98 -18.91
N ALA A 430 20.26 -14.29 -18.70
CA ALA A 430 21.02 -15.27 -19.48
C ALA A 430 20.60 -15.24 -20.96
N CYS A 431 21.58 -15.16 -21.85
CA CYS A 431 21.33 -14.98 -23.28
C CYS A 431 22.45 -15.62 -24.12
N ASP A 432 22.09 -16.66 -24.90
CA ASP A 432 23.03 -17.46 -25.69
C ASP A 432 23.81 -16.64 -26.73
N ASN A 433 23.20 -15.58 -27.27
CA ASN A 433 23.76 -14.77 -28.35
C ASN A 433 24.25 -13.38 -27.88
N CYS A 434 24.29 -13.13 -26.58
CA CYS A 434 24.73 -11.85 -26.02
C CYS A 434 26.23 -11.86 -25.71
N PRO A 435 26.91 -10.69 -25.75
CA PRO A 435 28.25 -10.56 -25.21
C PRO A 435 28.29 -11.07 -23.77
N LEU A 436 29.24 -11.95 -23.46
CA LEU A 436 29.43 -12.56 -22.13
C LEU A 436 28.30 -13.50 -21.67
N GLY A 437 27.38 -13.87 -22.57
CA GLY A 437 26.23 -14.71 -22.23
C GLY A 437 25.14 -14.01 -21.40
N ILE A 438 25.20 -12.67 -21.29
CA ILE A 438 24.33 -11.86 -20.43
C ILE A 438 23.76 -10.66 -21.19
N ASP A 439 22.44 -10.44 -21.09
CA ASP A 439 21.75 -9.23 -21.51
C ASP A 439 21.72 -8.21 -20.35
N LEU A 440 22.63 -7.24 -20.37
CA LEU A 440 22.69 -6.19 -19.35
C LEU A 440 21.45 -5.29 -19.33
N SER A 441 20.73 -5.15 -20.44
CA SER A 441 19.48 -4.37 -20.46
C SER A 441 18.38 -5.08 -19.67
N GLN A 442 18.30 -6.40 -19.80
CA GLN A 442 17.40 -7.25 -19.01
C GLN A 442 17.81 -7.26 -17.53
N ALA A 443 19.11 -7.37 -17.24
CA ALA A 443 19.63 -7.29 -15.88
C ALA A 443 19.24 -5.96 -15.21
N ASN A 444 19.37 -4.84 -15.92
CA ASN A 444 18.99 -3.53 -15.42
C ASN A 444 17.48 -3.43 -15.13
N PHE A 445 16.63 -3.94 -16.04
CA PHE A 445 15.19 -4.00 -15.80
C PHE A 445 14.86 -4.80 -14.53
N SER A 446 15.58 -5.90 -14.27
CA SER A 446 15.32 -6.79 -13.14
C SER A 446 15.49 -6.13 -11.76
N VAL A 447 16.34 -5.11 -11.62
CA VAL A 447 16.59 -4.42 -10.34
C VAL A 447 15.30 -3.87 -9.75
N ALA A 448 14.48 -3.21 -10.56
CA ALA A 448 13.20 -2.67 -10.12
C ALA A 448 12.20 -3.78 -9.75
N VAL A 449 12.20 -4.90 -10.47
CA VAL A 449 11.33 -6.05 -10.18
C VAL A 449 11.63 -6.62 -8.79
N PHE A 450 12.91 -6.74 -8.41
CA PHE A 450 13.28 -7.23 -7.08
C PHE A 450 12.89 -6.27 -5.96
N ALA A 451 12.99 -4.95 -6.18
CA ALA A 451 12.45 -3.97 -5.23
C ALA A 451 10.94 -4.12 -5.05
N GLN A 452 10.19 -4.29 -6.14
CA GLN A 452 8.73 -4.53 -6.07
C GLN A 452 8.37 -5.85 -5.37
N THR A 453 9.22 -6.87 -5.52
CA THR A 453 9.08 -8.17 -4.85
C THR A 453 9.36 -8.07 -3.34
N LEU A 454 10.33 -7.26 -2.92
CA LEU A 454 10.57 -6.95 -1.51
C LEU A 454 9.38 -6.21 -0.89
N LEU A 455 8.81 -5.22 -1.59
CA LEU A 455 7.60 -4.52 -1.13
C LEU A 455 6.43 -5.51 -0.98
N ALA A 456 6.21 -6.40 -1.94
CA ALA A 456 5.20 -7.45 -1.82
C ALA A 456 5.45 -8.36 -0.61
N SER A 457 6.72 -8.71 -0.35
CA SER A 457 7.12 -9.52 0.79
C SER A 457 6.89 -8.80 2.13
N CYS A 458 7.05 -7.46 2.15
CA CYS A 458 6.83 -6.64 3.34
C CYS A 458 5.33 -6.52 3.69
N GLU A 459 4.48 -6.38 2.67
CA GLU A 459 3.01 -6.41 2.78
C GLU A 459 2.54 -7.75 3.34
N GLN A 460 3.00 -8.85 2.74
CA GLN A 460 2.66 -10.19 3.21
C GLN A 460 3.16 -10.45 4.64
N THR A 461 4.34 -9.95 5.01
CA THR A 461 4.87 -10.04 6.38
C THR A 461 3.93 -9.36 7.37
N GLY A 462 3.43 -8.16 7.04
CA GLY A 462 2.44 -7.46 7.87
C GLY A 462 1.17 -8.30 8.06
N GLN A 463 0.64 -8.87 6.99
CA GLN A 463 -0.55 -9.72 7.07
C GLN A 463 -0.31 -10.99 7.90
N ILE A 464 0.87 -11.63 7.76
CA ILE A 464 1.22 -12.83 8.54
C ILE A 464 1.24 -12.51 10.04
N ILE A 465 1.83 -11.38 10.43
CA ILE A 465 1.87 -10.97 11.84
C ILE A 465 0.47 -10.69 12.35
N GLN A 466 -0.34 -9.94 11.59
CA GLN A 466 -1.72 -9.66 11.98
C GLN A 466 -2.55 -10.94 12.14
N ASN A 467 -2.42 -11.90 11.22
CA ASN A 467 -3.14 -13.17 11.27
C ASN A 467 -2.76 -14.02 12.49
N ASN A 468 -1.49 -13.99 12.90
CA ASN A 468 -0.99 -14.82 14.01
C ASN A 468 -1.15 -14.14 15.39
N THR A 469 -1.14 -12.80 15.44
CA THR A 469 -1.10 -12.04 16.70
C THR A 469 -2.39 -11.30 17.01
N GLY A 470 -3.18 -10.94 15.99
CA GLY A 470 -4.31 -10.04 16.08
C GLY A 470 -3.94 -8.56 16.30
N GLN A 471 -2.65 -8.23 16.31
CA GLN A 471 -2.12 -6.87 16.51
C GLN A 471 -1.74 -6.22 15.18
N LEU A 472 -1.58 -4.90 15.17
CA LEU A 472 -0.85 -4.24 14.08
C LEU A 472 0.63 -4.67 14.14
N PRO A 473 1.32 -4.83 13.00
CA PRO A 473 2.69 -5.33 12.99
C PRO A 473 3.65 -4.51 13.86
N GLY A 474 3.51 -3.18 13.86
CA GLY A 474 4.30 -2.25 14.66
C GLY A 474 4.09 -2.36 16.16
N ASP A 475 2.94 -2.85 16.61
CA ASP A 475 2.68 -3.12 18.03
C ASP A 475 3.38 -4.42 18.49
N ALA A 476 3.66 -5.33 17.55
CA ALA A 476 4.23 -6.64 17.83
C ALA A 476 5.77 -6.69 17.68
N ALA A 477 6.33 -5.88 16.79
CA ALA A 477 7.75 -5.90 16.40
C ALA A 477 8.29 -4.50 16.05
N SER A 478 9.61 -4.32 16.19
CA SER A 478 10.28 -3.09 15.74
C SER A 478 10.35 -3.01 14.20
N TYR A 479 10.52 -1.80 13.66
CA TYR A 479 10.73 -1.59 12.22
C TYR A 479 11.88 -2.44 11.64
N GLU A 480 12.99 -2.55 12.38
CA GLU A 480 14.14 -3.35 11.94
C GLU A 480 13.83 -4.84 11.95
N ASP A 481 13.17 -5.35 13.00
CA ASP A 481 12.76 -6.76 13.08
C ASP A 481 11.78 -7.12 11.96
N LEU A 482 10.86 -6.21 11.61
CA LEU A 482 9.91 -6.40 10.52
C LEU A 482 10.59 -6.53 9.15
N TRP A 483 11.68 -5.79 8.92
CA TRP A 483 12.50 -5.99 7.71
C TRP A 483 13.26 -7.33 7.74
N LYS A 484 13.76 -7.76 8.89
CA LYS A 484 14.36 -9.10 9.03
C LYS A 484 13.32 -10.20 8.76
N PHE A 485 12.09 -10.04 9.25
CA PHE A 485 10.98 -10.95 8.96
C PHE A 485 10.61 -10.95 7.48
N THR A 486 10.66 -9.77 6.84
CA THR A 486 10.45 -9.63 5.39
C THR A 486 11.48 -10.42 4.59
N LEU A 487 12.75 -10.42 5.01
CA LEU A 487 13.80 -11.23 4.38
C LEU A 487 13.57 -12.74 4.57
N VAL A 488 13.03 -13.17 5.71
CA VAL A 488 12.58 -14.57 5.88
C VAL A 488 11.47 -14.91 4.90
N ASN A 489 10.49 -14.02 4.76
CA ASN A 489 9.39 -14.24 3.81
C ASN A 489 9.89 -14.30 2.36
N TYR A 490 10.82 -13.42 2.00
CA TYR A 490 11.43 -13.37 0.68
C TYR A 490 12.17 -14.67 0.35
N ASN A 491 12.99 -15.18 1.29
CA ASN A 491 13.87 -16.31 1.07
C ASN A 491 13.21 -17.68 1.31
N ALA A 492 12.47 -17.81 2.40
CA ALA A 492 11.92 -19.08 2.88
C ALA A 492 10.38 -19.16 2.79
N GLY A 493 9.73 -18.05 2.41
CA GLY A 493 8.29 -17.99 2.17
C GLY A 493 7.43 -17.83 3.42
N ALA A 494 6.16 -17.50 3.17
CA ALA A 494 5.15 -17.21 4.18
C ALA A 494 4.91 -18.35 5.19
N GLY A 495 5.10 -19.60 4.77
CA GLY A 495 4.94 -20.77 5.64
C GLY A 495 6.00 -20.81 6.74
N CYS A 496 7.27 -20.65 6.38
CA CYS A 496 8.37 -20.59 7.34
C CYS A 496 8.22 -19.41 8.31
N LEU A 497 7.90 -18.22 7.78
CA LEU A 497 7.68 -17.04 8.60
C LEU A 497 6.48 -17.22 9.54
N GLY A 498 5.33 -17.68 9.04
CA GLY A 498 4.11 -17.82 9.82
C GLY A 498 4.25 -18.81 10.99
N LEU A 499 4.93 -19.94 10.77
CA LEU A 499 5.21 -20.90 11.84
C LEU A 499 6.11 -20.30 12.92
N ALA A 500 7.21 -19.63 12.54
CA ALA A 500 8.13 -19.01 13.48
C ALA A 500 7.48 -17.86 14.27
N VAL A 501 6.67 -17.02 13.60
CA VAL A 501 5.90 -15.95 14.25
C VAL A 501 4.92 -16.51 15.27
N ASN A 502 4.15 -17.53 14.90
CA ASN A 502 3.20 -18.17 15.80
C ASN A 502 3.90 -18.75 17.03
N GLU A 503 5.02 -19.45 16.85
CA GLU A 503 5.76 -20.03 17.97
C GLU A 503 6.34 -18.95 18.90
N THR A 504 6.96 -17.93 18.32
CA THR A 504 7.55 -16.80 19.07
C THR A 504 6.48 -16.06 19.86
N TRP A 505 5.37 -15.72 19.21
CA TRP A 505 4.28 -14.97 19.84
C TRP A 505 3.64 -15.72 21.01
N ASN A 506 3.44 -17.03 20.87
CA ASN A 506 2.87 -17.85 21.93
C ASN A 506 3.80 -17.98 23.15
N ALA A 507 5.12 -17.89 22.93
CA ALA A 507 6.11 -17.95 24.00
C ALA A 507 6.30 -16.61 24.72
N GLU A 508 6.42 -15.50 23.98
CA GLU A 508 6.97 -14.24 24.51
C GLU A 508 6.00 -13.06 24.44
N ARG A 509 4.91 -13.16 23.66
CA ARG A 509 3.96 -12.04 23.40
C ARG A 509 4.64 -10.77 22.89
N LYS A 510 5.83 -10.93 22.29
CA LYS A 510 6.58 -9.90 21.57
C LYS A 510 7.40 -10.61 20.48
N LEU A 511 7.53 -9.99 19.32
CA LEU A 511 8.33 -10.52 18.22
C LEU A 511 9.64 -9.75 18.14
N THR A 512 10.75 -10.46 18.36
CA THR A 512 12.11 -9.93 18.17
C THR A 512 12.87 -10.88 17.26
N TRP A 513 13.85 -10.36 16.51
CA TRP A 513 14.68 -11.22 15.67
C TRP A 513 15.44 -12.29 16.46
N ASP A 514 15.99 -11.93 17.62
CA ASP A 514 16.75 -12.87 18.46
C ASP A 514 15.89 -14.06 18.90
N ALA A 515 14.64 -13.81 19.29
CA ALA A 515 13.72 -14.87 19.65
C ALA A 515 13.29 -15.70 18.44
N MET A 516 12.87 -15.04 17.36
CA MET A 516 12.30 -15.73 16.19
C MET A 516 13.34 -16.56 15.43
N SER A 517 14.58 -16.07 15.32
CA SER A 517 15.65 -16.73 14.59
C SER A 517 16.03 -18.11 15.15
N THR A 518 15.65 -18.40 16.40
CA THR A 518 15.87 -19.69 17.05
C THR A 518 14.70 -20.67 16.92
N ARG A 519 13.58 -20.25 16.31
CA ARG A 519 12.31 -21.00 16.25
C ARG A 519 11.92 -21.43 14.84
N PHE A 520 12.88 -21.46 13.93
CA PHE A 520 12.65 -22.05 12.62
C PHE A 520 12.60 -23.58 12.71
N THR A 521 11.71 -24.18 11.93
CA THR A 521 11.78 -25.63 11.68
C THR A 521 13.07 -25.98 10.93
N ASP A 522 13.49 -27.24 10.97
CA ASP A 522 14.76 -27.69 10.37
C ASP A 522 14.93 -27.25 8.91
N VAL A 523 13.84 -27.26 8.12
CA VAL A 523 13.87 -26.87 6.70
C VAL A 523 14.01 -25.36 6.52
N CYS A 524 13.51 -24.57 7.48
CA CYS A 524 13.53 -23.11 7.44
C CYS A 524 14.78 -22.51 8.15
N ALA A 525 15.51 -23.31 8.93
CA ALA A 525 16.67 -22.85 9.71
C ALA A 525 17.74 -22.07 8.90
N PRO A 526 18.05 -22.41 7.64
CA PRO A 526 19.00 -21.63 6.84
C PRO A 526 18.61 -20.16 6.64
N ALA A 527 17.33 -19.80 6.76
CA ALA A 527 16.85 -18.43 6.64
C ALA A 527 17.49 -17.49 7.67
N ALA A 528 17.81 -17.99 8.87
CA ALA A 528 18.47 -17.18 9.90
C ALA A 528 19.85 -16.67 9.43
N ASN A 529 20.65 -17.54 8.81
CA ASN A 529 21.96 -17.17 8.27
C ASN A 529 21.80 -16.21 7.07
N TYR A 530 20.81 -16.48 6.21
CA TYR A 530 20.50 -15.61 5.08
C TYR A 530 20.20 -14.16 5.53
N VAL A 531 19.30 -13.99 6.51
CA VAL A 531 18.99 -12.67 7.06
C VAL A 531 20.22 -12.04 7.69
N SER A 532 20.96 -12.80 8.50
CA SER A 532 22.17 -12.31 9.14
C SER A 532 23.23 -11.87 8.15
N ASP A 533 23.32 -12.46 6.95
CA ASP A 533 24.28 -12.05 5.92
C ASP A 533 23.90 -10.72 5.27
N ILE A 534 22.60 -10.43 5.14
CA ILE A 534 22.08 -9.21 4.52
C ILE A 534 22.04 -8.04 5.52
N SER A 535 21.75 -8.31 6.79
CA SER A 535 21.57 -7.30 7.84
C SER A 535 22.85 -6.96 8.61
N LYS A 536 24.03 -7.09 7.99
CA LYS A 536 25.33 -6.80 8.63
C LYS A 536 25.67 -5.32 8.63
#